data_AF-A0A7V4A5X4-F1
#
_entry.id   AF-A0A7V4A5X4-F1
#
_cell.length_a   1.000
_cell.length_b   1.000
_cell.length_c   1.000
_cell.angle_alpha   90.00
_cell.angle_beta   90.00
_cell.angle_gamma   90.00
#
_symmetry.space_group_name_H-M   'P 1'
#
loop_
_entity.id
_entity.type
_entity.pdbx_description
1 polymer ?
#
loop_
_entity_poly.entity_id
_entity_poly.type
_entity_poly.pdbx_seq_one_letter_code
_entity_poly.pdbx_strand_id
1 'polypeptide(L)'
;MREKSKWLCTVFLLLWVLPLSAKPIKEEELRPLVQGFLERTFPDKGASLTWRGYYYDKDLGLYVVALSTEGQKQVLLYVDKEGRYVFIGRVYNASTGEELTQKHLRSFPTVSGPKGVGVEGLSIQGPPLGKGERAIIISSPNCPHCRKVVPKVIEKASSGKICLYYKGVPLGQEHETEELIECLRQTRPDLFWDFVKKAYAEEKDKALLWLHSVLKDDPFRGCDREKAKSTLRGNWEEASRKLGLEGIPALVFKGKVFEGVGQIEKALKGL
;
A
#
# COMPACT_ATOMS: atom_id res chain seq x y z
N MET A 1 15.66 87.30 -25.48
CA MET A 1 15.47 86.89 -24.08
C MET A 1 14.57 85.66 -24.07
N ARG A 2 15.13 84.51 -23.66
CA ARG A 2 14.68 83.63 -22.55
C ARG A 2 13.30 82.98 -22.76
N GLU A 3 13.08 81.70 -22.52
CA GLU A 3 13.88 80.55 -22.13
C GLU A 3 12.94 79.34 -22.16
N LYS A 4 13.43 78.19 -22.64
CA LYS A 4 13.22 76.82 -22.12
C LYS A 4 11.79 76.33 -21.81
N SER A 5 11.45 75.18 -22.39
CA SER A 5 11.59 73.87 -21.70
C SER A 5 10.75 72.82 -22.44
N LYS A 6 11.40 71.94 -23.21
CA LYS A 6 11.47 70.49 -22.94
C LYS A 6 10.11 69.88 -22.58
N TRP A 7 9.62 68.99 -23.43
CA TRP A 7 9.26 67.62 -23.03
C TRP A 7 9.21 66.76 -24.30
N LEU A 8 10.38 66.24 -24.67
CA LEU A 8 10.51 65.00 -25.44
C LEU A 8 9.92 63.91 -24.53
N CYS A 9 8.67 63.53 -24.76
CA CYS A 9 8.10 62.34 -24.15
C CYS A 9 8.61 61.14 -24.95
N THR A 10 9.69 60.59 -24.41
CA THR A 10 10.34 59.35 -24.76
C THR A 10 9.32 58.23 -25.03
N VAL A 11 9.10 57.93 -26.32
CA VAL A 11 8.54 56.65 -26.77
C VAL A 11 9.67 55.64 -26.72
N PHE A 12 9.97 55.13 -25.52
CA PHE A 12 10.92 54.04 -25.32
C PHE A 12 10.29 53.01 -24.38
N LEU A 13 10.28 51.76 -24.85
CA LEU A 13 10.22 50.55 -24.04
C LEU A 13 8.88 50.21 -23.36
N LEU A 14 7.82 50.06 -24.15
CA LEU A 14 6.91 48.91 -23.95
C LEU A 14 7.53 47.68 -24.63
N LEU A 15 8.74 47.32 -24.18
CA LEU A 15 9.22 45.96 -24.37
C LEU A 15 8.33 45.13 -23.48
N TRP A 16 7.38 44.46 -24.11
CA TRP A 16 6.66 43.36 -23.54
C TRP A 16 7.66 42.50 -22.77
N VAL A 17 7.64 42.61 -21.44
CA VAL A 17 8.11 41.56 -20.56
C VAL A 17 7.10 40.45 -20.76
N LEU A 18 7.24 39.73 -21.89
CA LEU A 18 6.75 38.38 -22.00
C LEU A 18 7.25 37.71 -20.73
N PRO A 19 6.37 37.20 -19.84
CA PRO A 19 6.86 36.36 -18.77
C PRO A 19 7.67 35.28 -19.48
N LEU A 20 8.98 35.28 -19.23
CA LEU A 20 9.87 34.21 -19.62
C LEU A 20 9.20 32.96 -19.04
N SER A 21 8.39 32.32 -19.89
CA SER A 21 7.74 31.08 -19.58
C SER A 21 8.90 30.12 -19.57
N ALA A 22 9.46 29.93 -18.38
CA ALA A 22 10.55 29.02 -18.14
C ALA A 22 10.12 27.71 -18.80
N LYS A 23 10.87 27.30 -19.83
CA LYS A 23 10.57 26.07 -20.54
C LYS A 23 10.59 24.96 -19.48
N PRO A 24 9.60 24.04 -19.50
CA PRO A 24 9.63 22.92 -18.57
C PRO A 24 10.96 22.19 -18.74
N ILE A 25 11.64 21.95 -17.61
CA ILE A 25 12.86 21.17 -17.54
C ILE A 25 12.52 19.79 -18.13
N LYS A 26 13.26 19.41 -19.15
CA LYS A 26 13.07 18.11 -19.78
C LYS A 26 13.67 17.00 -18.92
N GLU A 27 13.25 15.76 -19.13
CA GLU A 27 13.73 14.64 -18.34
C GLU A 27 15.25 14.47 -18.41
N GLU A 28 15.83 14.76 -19.57
CA GLU A 28 17.27 14.66 -19.83
C GLU A 28 18.09 15.63 -18.98
N GLU A 29 17.47 16.71 -18.51
CA GLU A 29 18.08 17.71 -17.63
C GLU A 29 17.75 17.42 -16.15
N LEU A 30 16.51 17.02 -15.85
CA LEU A 30 16.04 16.79 -14.49
C LEU A 30 16.65 15.53 -13.85
N ARG A 31 16.76 14.44 -14.61
CA ARG A 31 17.28 13.17 -14.12
C ARG A 31 18.73 13.26 -13.63
N PRO A 32 19.70 13.78 -14.41
CA PRO A 32 21.08 13.91 -13.93
C PRO A 32 21.20 14.89 -12.76
N LEU A 33 20.37 15.93 -12.71
CA LEU A 33 20.32 16.87 -11.59
C LEU A 33 19.95 16.16 -10.29
N VAL A 34 18.86 15.39 -10.31
CA VAL A 34 18.40 14.62 -9.15
C VAL A 34 19.43 13.56 -8.76
N GLN A 35 20.00 12.86 -9.73
CA GLN A 35 21.00 11.83 -9.46
C GLN A 35 22.26 12.44 -8.81
N GLY A 36 22.79 13.54 -9.35
CA GLY A 36 23.93 14.23 -8.78
C GLY A 36 23.65 14.84 -7.39
N PHE A 37 22.41 15.22 -7.10
CA PHE A 37 21.99 15.58 -5.74
C PHE A 37 22.07 14.37 -4.80
N LEU A 38 21.48 13.23 -5.19
CA LEU A 38 21.45 12.02 -4.38
C LEU A 38 22.84 11.47 -4.07
N GLU A 39 23.73 11.45 -5.06
CA GLU A 39 25.12 10.99 -4.89
C GLU A 39 25.91 11.88 -3.92
N ARG A 40 25.69 13.20 -3.96
CA ARG A 40 26.37 14.16 -3.08
C ARG A 40 25.80 14.17 -1.65
N THR A 41 24.48 14.00 -1.50
CA THR A 41 23.80 14.13 -0.20
C THR A 41 23.65 12.78 0.51
N PHE A 42 23.51 11.68 -0.22
CA PHE A 42 23.28 10.33 0.31
C PHE A 42 24.17 9.29 -0.38
N PRO A 43 25.51 9.37 -0.27
CA PRO A 43 26.42 8.52 -1.02
C PRO A 43 26.16 7.01 -0.87
N ASP A 44 25.76 6.55 0.32
CA ASP A 44 25.48 5.13 0.58
C ASP A 44 24.13 4.63 0.05
N LYS A 45 23.20 5.54 -0.29
CA LYS A 45 21.80 5.21 -0.68
C LYS A 45 21.42 5.69 -2.07
N GLY A 46 22.08 6.73 -2.58
CA GLY A 46 21.75 7.37 -3.86
C GLY A 46 21.85 6.41 -5.05
N ALA A 47 22.88 5.57 -5.08
CA ALA A 47 23.11 4.58 -6.15
C ALA A 47 22.06 3.45 -6.20
N SER A 48 21.30 3.24 -5.11
CA SER A 48 20.29 2.17 -5.04
C SER A 48 18.90 2.60 -5.53
N LEU A 49 18.70 3.89 -5.77
CA LEU A 49 17.41 4.46 -6.14
C LEU A 49 17.21 4.46 -7.66
N THR A 50 16.16 3.77 -8.10
CA THR A 50 15.72 3.69 -9.50
C THR A 50 14.69 4.77 -9.81
N TRP A 51 14.88 5.47 -10.92
CA TRP A 51 13.91 6.44 -11.46
C TRP A 51 12.59 5.79 -11.85
N ARG A 52 11.47 6.29 -11.34
CA ARG A 52 10.11 5.80 -11.67
C ARG A 52 9.31 6.74 -12.54
N GLY A 53 9.72 7.99 -12.61
CA GLY A 53 9.09 9.01 -13.43
C GLY A 53 9.05 10.34 -12.71
N TYR A 54 8.50 11.32 -13.40
CA TYR A 54 8.29 12.66 -12.87
C TYR A 54 7.10 13.32 -13.56
N TYR A 55 6.55 14.36 -12.93
CA TYR A 55 5.66 15.31 -13.59
C TYR A 55 5.76 16.67 -12.91
N TYR A 56 5.27 17.71 -13.56
CA TYR A 56 5.19 19.05 -12.99
C TYR A 56 3.81 19.28 -12.36
N ASP A 57 3.79 19.49 -11.05
CA ASP A 57 2.58 19.91 -10.33
C ASP A 57 2.45 21.43 -10.44
N LYS A 58 1.46 21.89 -11.21
CA LYS A 58 1.24 23.32 -11.48
C LYS A 58 0.77 24.08 -10.24
N ASP A 59 0.06 23.43 -9.35
CA ASP A 59 -0.50 24.08 -8.16
C ASP A 59 0.59 24.31 -7.11
N LEU A 60 1.55 23.39 -7.02
CA LEU A 60 2.74 23.55 -6.18
C LEU A 60 3.87 24.34 -6.83
N GLY A 61 3.91 24.37 -8.16
CA GLY A 61 5.02 24.94 -8.91
C GLY A 61 6.31 24.11 -8.85
N LEU A 62 6.21 22.81 -8.55
CA LEU A 62 7.34 21.89 -8.33
C LEU A 62 7.26 20.68 -9.27
N TYR A 63 8.42 20.17 -9.68
CA TYR A 63 8.51 18.81 -10.22
C TYR A 63 8.38 17.81 -9.08
N VAL A 64 7.48 16.85 -9.23
CA VAL A 64 7.37 15.68 -8.38
C VAL A 64 8.14 14.54 -9.04
N VAL A 65 9.18 14.05 -8.38
CA VAL A 65 10.04 12.99 -8.89
C VAL A 65 9.87 11.75 -8.03
N ALA A 66 9.52 10.63 -8.65
CA ALA A 66 9.37 9.35 -7.96
C ALA A 66 10.61 8.48 -8.16
N LEU A 67 11.11 7.98 -7.05
CA LEU A 67 12.23 7.06 -6.97
C LEU A 67 11.81 5.82 -6.18
N SER A 68 12.45 4.68 -6.42
CA SER A 68 12.32 3.53 -5.51
C SER A 68 13.57 2.69 -5.54
N THR A 69 13.87 1.99 -4.46
CA THR A 69 14.76 0.83 -4.50
C THR A 69 13.96 -0.42 -4.89
N GLU A 70 14.63 -1.53 -5.23
CA GLU A 70 13.94 -2.81 -5.41
C GLU A 70 13.27 -3.25 -4.11
N GLY A 71 11.96 -3.53 -4.16
CA GLY A 71 11.22 -4.09 -3.03
C GLY A 71 10.83 -3.13 -1.90
N GLN A 72 11.20 -1.84 -1.97
CA GLN A 72 10.79 -0.83 -0.98
C GLN A 72 9.79 0.19 -1.55
N LYS A 73 9.18 0.96 -0.63
CA LYS A 73 8.25 2.05 -0.95
C LYS A 73 8.90 3.10 -1.84
N GLN A 74 8.09 3.66 -2.72
CA GLN A 74 8.46 4.83 -3.50
C GLN A 74 8.76 6.02 -2.58
N VAL A 75 9.83 6.74 -2.87
CA VAL A 75 10.19 8.00 -2.25
C VAL A 75 9.93 9.11 -3.26
N LEU A 76 9.34 10.21 -2.80
CA LEU A 76 9.15 11.41 -3.61
C LEU A 76 10.19 12.45 -3.25
N LEU A 77 10.76 13.06 -4.28
CA LEU A 77 11.53 14.29 -4.19
C LEU A 77 10.75 15.39 -4.91
N TYR A 78 10.85 16.61 -4.39
CA TYR A 78 10.29 17.78 -5.07
C TYR A 78 11.43 18.67 -5.52
N VAL A 79 11.40 19.10 -6.77
CA VAL A 79 12.41 19.97 -7.35
C VAL A 79 11.74 21.25 -7.80
N ASP A 80 12.30 22.41 -7.46
CA ASP A 80 11.78 23.67 -7.96
C ASP A 80 11.89 23.77 -9.49
N LYS A 81 11.11 24.69 -10.08
CA LYS A 81 11.05 24.85 -11.54
C LYS A 81 12.39 25.21 -12.19
N GLU A 82 13.34 25.74 -11.42
CA GLU A 82 14.69 26.11 -11.88
C GLU A 82 15.76 25.06 -11.54
N GLY A 83 15.42 23.97 -10.85
CA GLY A 83 16.39 22.93 -10.46
C GLY A 83 17.39 23.37 -9.38
N ARG A 84 17.14 24.47 -8.68
CA ARG A 84 18.03 25.02 -7.65
C ARG A 84 17.83 24.39 -6.28
N TYR A 85 16.62 23.93 -5.98
CA TYR A 85 16.22 23.43 -4.67
C TYR A 85 15.57 22.06 -4.79
N VAL A 86 16.00 21.14 -3.91
CA VAL A 86 15.39 19.83 -3.75
C VAL A 86 14.81 19.74 -2.35
N PHE A 87 13.54 19.38 -2.25
CA PHE A 87 12.82 19.16 -1.00
C PHE A 87 12.55 17.68 -0.81
N ILE A 88 12.77 17.21 0.41
CA ILE A 88 12.50 15.83 0.83
C ILE A 88 11.57 15.87 2.02
N GLY A 89 10.44 15.17 1.93
CA GLY A 89 9.50 15.08 3.03
C GLY A 89 8.06 15.03 2.57
N ARG A 90 7.17 15.43 3.49
CA ARG A 90 5.73 15.50 3.25
C ARG A 90 5.32 16.93 2.94
N VAL A 91 4.48 17.07 1.93
CA VAL A 91 3.87 18.33 1.49
C VAL A 91 2.41 18.29 1.87
N TYR A 92 1.97 19.33 2.58
CA TYR A 92 0.60 19.52 3.00
C TYR A 92 0.06 20.80 2.37
N ASN A 93 -1.21 20.76 1.93
CA ASN A 93 -1.93 21.99 1.62
C ASN A 93 -2.19 22.73 2.94
N ALA A 94 -1.61 23.92 3.09
CA ALA A 94 -1.71 24.70 4.33
C ALA A 94 -3.15 25.14 4.66
N SER A 95 -3.98 25.35 3.65
CA SER A 95 -5.37 25.80 3.85
C SER A 95 -6.32 24.67 4.24
N THR A 96 -6.12 23.46 3.70
CA THR A 96 -7.04 22.33 3.89
C THR A 96 -6.50 21.24 4.82
N GLY A 97 -5.20 21.23 5.09
CA GLY A 97 -4.51 20.14 5.80
C GLY A 97 -4.32 18.87 4.96
N GLU A 98 -4.66 18.87 3.67
CA GLU A 98 -4.54 17.70 2.80
C GLU A 98 -3.06 17.30 2.59
N GLU A 99 -2.73 16.03 2.80
CA GLU A 99 -1.38 15.48 2.53
C GLU A 99 -1.21 15.20 1.02
N LEU A 100 -0.60 16.15 0.31
CA LEU A 100 -0.38 16.08 -1.13
C LEU A 100 0.61 14.98 -1.51
N THR A 101 1.60 14.69 -0.67
CA THR A 101 2.57 13.61 -0.91
C THR A 101 1.90 12.24 -1.06
N GLN A 102 0.87 11.95 -0.26
CA GLN A 102 0.09 10.71 -0.40
C GLN A 102 -0.67 10.65 -1.72
N LYS A 103 -1.24 11.78 -2.15
CA LYS A 103 -1.95 11.89 -3.43
C LYS A 103 -0.99 11.70 -4.61
N HIS A 104 0.19 12.29 -4.54
CA HIS A 104 1.23 12.17 -5.56
C HIS A 104 1.76 10.74 -5.68
N LEU A 105 1.99 10.06 -4.55
CA LEU A 105 2.42 8.66 -4.55
C LEU A 105 1.47 7.75 -5.35
N ARG A 106 0.15 8.01 -5.26
CA ARG A 106 -0.87 7.25 -6.01
C ARG A 106 -0.86 7.55 -7.51
N SER A 107 -0.26 8.65 -7.92
CA SER A 107 -0.19 9.09 -9.33
C SER A 107 0.95 8.39 -10.08
N PHE A 108 1.91 7.82 -9.36
CA PHE A 108 2.95 6.99 -9.96
C PHE A 108 2.53 5.51 -9.96
N PRO A 109 2.89 4.74 -10.99
CA PRO A 109 2.68 3.29 -10.97
C PRO A 109 3.45 2.70 -9.78
N THR A 110 2.75 2.13 -8.79
CA THR A 110 3.39 1.42 -7.68
C THR A 110 4.25 0.28 -8.22
N VAL A 111 5.55 0.29 -7.92
CA VAL A 111 6.49 -0.82 -8.24
C VAL A 111 6.59 -1.83 -7.10
N SER A 112 5.55 -1.94 -6.27
CA SER A 112 5.33 -3.19 -5.56
C SER A 112 4.80 -4.19 -6.60
N GLY A 113 5.74 -4.84 -7.29
CA GLY A 113 5.49 -6.11 -7.94
C GLY A 113 5.50 -7.23 -6.90
N PRO A 114 5.04 -8.43 -7.25
CA PRO A 114 5.08 -9.53 -6.32
C PRO A 114 6.52 -9.80 -5.85
N LYS A 115 6.76 -9.76 -4.53
CA LYS A 115 8.07 -10.10 -3.97
C LYS A 115 8.30 -11.60 -4.15
N GLY A 116 9.40 -11.99 -4.78
CA GLY A 116 9.87 -13.37 -4.76
C GLY A 116 10.44 -13.66 -3.38
N VAL A 117 9.86 -14.61 -2.66
CA VAL A 117 10.32 -14.98 -1.31
C VAL A 117 10.37 -16.49 -1.19
N GLY A 118 11.33 -16.97 -0.42
CA GLY A 118 11.35 -18.35 0.07
C GLY A 118 10.09 -18.58 0.90
N VAL A 119 9.07 -19.13 0.27
CA VAL A 119 7.80 -19.52 0.91
C VAL A 119 7.95 -20.74 1.81
N GLU A 120 9.10 -21.39 1.71
CA GLU A 120 9.49 -22.55 2.47
C GLU A 120 9.54 -22.19 3.96
N GLY A 121 8.76 -22.93 4.76
CA GLY A 121 8.74 -22.76 6.20
C GLY A 121 7.76 -21.72 6.73
N LEU A 122 6.81 -21.19 5.94
CA LEU A 122 5.63 -20.54 6.51
C LEU A 122 4.77 -21.55 7.26
N SER A 123 4.43 -21.25 8.52
CA SER A 123 3.46 -22.09 9.23
C SER A 123 2.10 -22.04 8.54
N ILE A 124 1.55 -23.22 8.28
CA ILE A 124 0.21 -23.42 7.72
C ILE A 124 -0.64 -24.02 8.83
N GLN A 125 -1.84 -23.46 9.01
CA GLN A 125 -2.74 -23.86 10.09
C GLN A 125 -4.17 -23.97 9.58
N GLY A 126 -4.93 -24.85 10.21
CA GLY A 126 -6.36 -25.00 9.99
C GLY A 126 -6.72 -25.74 8.70
N PRO A 127 -8.03 -25.89 8.47
CA PRO A 127 -8.53 -26.66 7.33
C PRO A 127 -8.27 -25.91 6.01
N PRO A 128 -7.81 -26.60 4.95
CA PRO A 128 -7.74 -26.02 3.61
C PRO A 128 -9.15 -25.78 3.04
N LEU A 129 -9.29 -24.77 2.18
CA LEU A 129 -10.47 -24.58 1.33
C LEU A 129 -10.10 -24.81 -0.14
N GLY A 130 -10.81 -25.74 -0.80
CA GLY A 130 -10.55 -26.09 -2.20
C GLY A 130 -9.46 -27.16 -2.37
N LYS A 131 -9.13 -27.47 -3.63
CA LYS A 131 -8.21 -28.57 -4.01
C LYS A 131 -7.14 -28.16 -5.04
N GLY A 132 -7.05 -26.87 -5.36
CA GLY A 132 -6.14 -26.37 -6.39
C GLY A 132 -4.73 -26.08 -5.88
N GLU A 133 -4.03 -25.20 -6.58
CA GLU A 133 -2.69 -24.76 -6.18
C GLU A 133 -2.69 -24.06 -4.83
N ARG A 134 -1.66 -24.31 -4.01
CA ARG A 134 -1.55 -23.77 -2.64
C ARG A 134 -1.50 -22.24 -2.65
N ALA A 135 -2.36 -21.63 -1.85
CA ALA A 135 -2.40 -20.21 -1.59
C ALA A 135 -2.55 -19.94 -0.09
N ILE A 136 -1.89 -18.90 0.43
CA ILE A 136 -2.07 -18.45 1.82
C ILE A 136 -2.50 -16.99 1.80
N ILE A 137 -3.63 -16.68 2.40
CA ILE A 137 -4.07 -15.29 2.59
C ILE A 137 -3.73 -14.83 4.01
N ILE A 138 -2.97 -13.75 4.12
CA ILE A 138 -2.66 -13.05 5.37
C ILE A 138 -3.57 -11.84 5.49
N SER A 139 -4.40 -11.80 6.53
CA SER A 139 -5.53 -10.88 6.58
C SER A 139 -6.14 -10.70 7.98
N SER A 140 -6.95 -9.65 8.13
CA SER A 140 -7.83 -9.38 9.28
C SER A 140 -9.22 -8.92 8.79
N PRO A 141 -10.33 -9.39 9.41
CA PRO A 141 -11.68 -8.92 9.12
C PRO A 141 -11.90 -7.46 9.52
N ASN A 142 -11.10 -6.92 10.45
CA ASN A 142 -11.14 -5.51 10.84
C ASN A 142 -10.45 -4.60 9.81
N CYS A 143 -9.82 -5.15 8.76
CA CYS A 143 -9.19 -4.37 7.70
C CYS A 143 -10.17 -4.08 6.53
N PRO A 144 -10.50 -2.81 6.25
CA PRO A 144 -11.39 -2.46 5.14
C PRO A 144 -10.89 -2.92 3.77
N HIS A 145 -9.57 -2.94 3.56
CA HIS A 145 -8.98 -3.43 2.31
C HIS A 145 -9.09 -4.96 2.19
N CYS A 146 -8.95 -5.69 3.29
CA CYS A 146 -9.14 -7.13 3.28
C CYS A 146 -10.58 -7.53 2.95
N ARG A 147 -11.57 -6.83 3.53
CA ARG A 147 -13.00 -7.05 3.24
C ARG A 147 -13.35 -6.91 1.75
N LYS A 148 -12.60 -6.12 0.99
CA LYS A 148 -12.78 -5.98 -0.47
C LYS A 148 -12.31 -7.19 -1.27
N VAL A 149 -11.30 -7.92 -0.80
CA VAL A 149 -10.59 -8.92 -1.63
C VAL A 149 -10.69 -10.34 -1.12
N VAL A 150 -10.74 -10.56 0.20
CA VAL A 150 -10.82 -11.90 0.80
C VAL A 150 -12.02 -12.69 0.29
N PRO A 151 -13.23 -12.12 0.16
CA PRO A 151 -14.36 -12.85 -0.44
C PRO A 151 -14.06 -13.38 -1.84
N LYS A 152 -13.36 -12.61 -2.67
CA LYS A 152 -12.97 -13.00 -4.04
C LYS A 152 -11.95 -14.14 -4.04
N VAL A 153 -11.00 -14.12 -3.08
CA VAL A 153 -10.02 -15.21 -2.91
C VAL A 153 -10.74 -16.50 -2.46
N ILE A 154 -11.68 -16.39 -1.53
CA ILE A 154 -12.49 -17.51 -1.05
C ILE A 154 -13.36 -18.10 -2.17
N GLU A 155 -13.92 -17.26 -3.04
CA GLU A 155 -14.68 -17.69 -4.21
C GLU A 155 -13.81 -18.54 -5.16
N LYS A 156 -12.60 -18.08 -5.48
CA LYS A 156 -11.63 -18.82 -6.30
C LYS A 156 -11.21 -20.15 -5.66
N ALA A 157 -11.10 -20.20 -4.35
CA ALA A 157 -10.83 -21.43 -3.61
C ALA A 157 -12.02 -22.40 -3.67
N SER A 158 -13.23 -21.89 -3.48
CA SER A 158 -14.47 -22.66 -3.52
C SER A 158 -14.75 -23.23 -4.92
N SER A 159 -14.34 -22.53 -5.98
CA SER A 159 -14.39 -23.03 -7.35
C SER A 159 -13.29 -24.05 -7.69
N GLY A 160 -12.46 -24.44 -6.72
CA GLY A 160 -11.39 -25.44 -6.88
C GLY A 160 -10.13 -24.94 -7.58
N LYS A 161 -10.02 -23.64 -7.91
CA LYS A 161 -8.84 -23.10 -8.62
C LYS A 161 -7.60 -23.01 -7.74
N ILE A 162 -7.79 -22.81 -6.44
CA ILE A 162 -6.73 -22.78 -5.43
C ILE A 162 -7.10 -23.64 -4.22
N CYS A 163 -6.08 -24.07 -3.48
CA CYS A 163 -6.19 -24.63 -2.13
C CYS A 163 -5.75 -23.54 -1.15
N LEU A 164 -6.73 -22.88 -0.53
CA LEU A 164 -6.54 -21.69 0.28
C LEU A 164 -6.36 -22.04 1.76
N TYR A 165 -5.37 -21.43 2.39
CA TYR A 165 -5.18 -21.39 3.83
C TYR A 165 -5.33 -19.96 4.34
N TYR A 166 -5.99 -19.81 5.50
CA TYR A 166 -6.19 -18.51 6.13
C TYR A 166 -5.22 -18.27 7.28
N LYS A 167 -4.52 -17.13 7.23
CA LYS A 167 -3.60 -16.69 8.26
C LYS A 167 -4.06 -15.36 8.84
N GLY A 168 -4.76 -15.43 9.97
CA GLY A 168 -5.23 -14.26 10.70
C GLY A 168 -4.08 -13.49 11.34
N VAL A 169 -4.13 -12.17 11.30
CA VAL A 169 -3.20 -11.29 12.03
C VAL A 169 -4.00 -10.27 12.84
N PRO A 170 -3.48 -9.79 13.98
CA PRO A 170 -4.18 -8.80 14.78
C PRO A 170 -4.15 -7.45 14.06
N LEU A 171 -5.28 -6.74 14.05
CA LEU A 171 -5.35 -5.37 13.56
C LEU A 171 -6.25 -4.52 14.47
N GLY A 172 -5.79 -3.31 14.81
CA GLY A 172 -6.53 -2.39 15.68
C GLY A 172 -6.32 -2.67 17.18
N GLN A 173 -7.25 -2.20 18.01
CA GLN A 173 -7.26 -2.50 19.45
C GLN A 173 -8.26 -3.62 19.80
N GLU A 174 -9.29 -3.79 18.97
CA GLU A 174 -10.23 -4.90 19.10
C GLU A 174 -9.78 -6.07 18.22
N HIS A 175 -9.68 -7.26 18.80
CA HIS A 175 -9.25 -8.48 18.10
C HIS A 175 -10.23 -9.63 18.24
N GLU A 176 -11.44 -9.35 18.74
CA GLU A 176 -12.42 -10.39 19.08
C GLU A 176 -12.78 -11.25 17.87
N THR A 177 -12.99 -10.64 16.70
CA THR A 177 -13.32 -11.38 15.47
C THR A 177 -12.16 -12.28 15.03
N GLU A 178 -10.92 -11.80 15.11
CA GLU A 178 -9.72 -12.59 14.83
C GLU A 178 -9.55 -13.74 15.84
N GLU A 179 -9.72 -13.46 17.13
CA GLU A 179 -9.66 -14.45 18.20
C GLU A 179 -10.71 -15.54 17.97
N LEU A 180 -11.93 -15.16 17.60
CA LEU A 180 -13.00 -16.11 17.30
C LEU A 180 -12.68 -16.99 16.10
N ILE A 181 -12.11 -16.43 15.02
CA ILE A 181 -11.67 -17.24 13.87
C ILE A 181 -10.62 -18.27 14.31
N GLU A 182 -9.65 -17.87 15.14
CA GLU A 182 -8.62 -18.77 15.67
C GLU A 182 -9.19 -19.77 16.68
N CYS A 183 -10.21 -19.40 17.45
CA CYS A 183 -10.91 -20.31 18.35
C CYS A 183 -11.70 -21.37 17.58
N LEU A 184 -12.44 -20.98 16.54
CA LEU A 184 -13.14 -21.95 15.69
C LEU A 184 -12.15 -22.88 14.98
N ARG A 185 -10.95 -22.42 14.64
CA ARG A 185 -9.90 -23.31 14.12
C ARG A 185 -9.53 -24.42 15.12
N GLN A 186 -9.53 -24.11 16.42
CA GLN A 186 -9.20 -25.08 17.48
C GLN A 186 -10.36 -26.01 17.80
N THR A 187 -11.59 -25.47 17.91
CA THR A 187 -12.72 -26.19 18.50
C THR A 187 -13.74 -26.67 17.48
N ARG A 188 -13.92 -25.93 16.37
CA ARG A 188 -14.98 -26.13 15.37
C ARG A 188 -14.46 -25.90 13.94
N PRO A 189 -13.50 -26.72 13.47
CA PRO A 189 -12.91 -26.57 12.14
C PRO A 189 -13.95 -26.73 11.02
N ASP A 190 -15.07 -27.39 11.28
CA ASP A 190 -16.21 -27.51 10.39
C ASP A 190 -16.89 -26.16 10.09
N LEU A 191 -16.92 -25.24 11.05
CA LEU A 191 -17.53 -23.91 10.91
C LEU A 191 -16.53 -22.82 10.50
N PHE A 192 -15.24 -23.14 10.51
CA PHE A 192 -14.15 -22.17 10.33
C PHE A 192 -14.34 -21.30 9.08
N TRP A 193 -14.50 -21.92 7.91
CA TRP A 193 -14.59 -21.18 6.65
C TRP A 193 -15.90 -20.43 6.48
N ASP A 194 -16.99 -20.93 7.08
CA ASP A 194 -18.28 -20.25 7.02
C ASP A 194 -18.26 -18.98 7.89
N PHE A 195 -17.64 -19.04 9.07
CA PHE A 195 -17.45 -17.85 9.89
C PHE A 195 -16.47 -16.87 9.26
N VAL A 196 -15.35 -17.33 8.67
CA VAL A 196 -14.43 -16.45 7.93
C VAL A 196 -15.21 -15.71 6.83
N LYS A 197 -16.00 -16.40 6.00
CA LYS A 197 -16.84 -15.74 4.97
C LYS A 197 -17.74 -14.67 5.57
N LYS A 198 -18.44 -14.98 6.66
CA LYS A 198 -19.34 -14.04 7.35
C LYS A 198 -18.60 -12.83 7.90
N ALA A 199 -17.48 -13.04 8.58
CA ALA A 199 -16.67 -11.98 9.17
C ALA A 199 -16.12 -10.98 8.15
N TYR A 200 -15.88 -11.40 6.90
CA TYR A 200 -15.45 -10.49 5.83
C TYR A 200 -16.61 -9.85 5.07
N ALA A 201 -17.76 -10.53 4.96
CA ALA A 201 -18.92 -10.07 4.19
C ALA A 201 -19.85 -9.14 4.99
N GLU A 202 -19.94 -9.30 6.31
CA GLU A 202 -20.93 -8.64 7.16
C GLU A 202 -20.25 -7.83 8.26
N GLU A 203 -20.99 -6.88 8.85
CA GLU A 203 -20.53 -6.18 10.06
C GLU A 203 -20.33 -7.16 11.21
N LYS A 204 -19.40 -6.82 12.11
CA LYS A 204 -19.00 -7.64 13.27
C LYS A 204 -20.21 -8.23 13.98
N ASP A 205 -21.15 -7.38 14.40
CA ASP A 205 -22.32 -7.81 15.18
C ASP A 205 -23.20 -8.81 14.41
N LYS A 206 -23.35 -8.65 13.10
CA LYS A 206 -24.13 -9.59 12.27
C LYS A 206 -23.43 -10.94 12.13
N ALA A 207 -22.11 -10.93 11.93
CA ALA A 207 -21.32 -12.15 11.89
C ALA A 207 -21.37 -12.90 13.23
N LEU A 208 -21.29 -12.19 14.36
CA LEU A 208 -21.42 -12.76 15.70
C LEU A 208 -22.81 -13.33 15.96
N LEU A 209 -23.87 -12.60 15.60
CA LEU A 209 -25.25 -13.08 15.71
C LEU A 209 -25.46 -14.37 14.92
N TRP A 210 -24.92 -14.43 13.69
CA TRP A 210 -24.93 -15.66 12.90
C TRP A 210 -24.22 -16.80 13.64
N LEU A 211 -23.02 -16.55 14.19
CA LEU A 211 -22.25 -17.58 14.89
C LEU A 211 -23.00 -18.13 16.12
N HIS A 212 -23.59 -17.25 16.92
CA HIS A 212 -24.41 -17.64 18.07
C HIS A 212 -25.63 -18.47 17.67
N SER A 213 -26.28 -18.12 16.55
CA SER A 213 -27.43 -18.88 16.04
C SER A 213 -27.07 -20.32 15.66
N VAL A 214 -25.82 -20.54 15.21
CA VAL A 214 -25.32 -21.87 14.81
C VAL A 214 -24.80 -22.65 16.02
N LEU A 215 -24.08 -22.01 16.93
CA LEU A 215 -23.40 -22.69 18.05
C LEU A 215 -24.31 -23.00 19.24
N LYS A 216 -25.42 -22.26 19.43
CA LYS A 216 -26.34 -22.38 20.58
C LYS A 216 -25.65 -22.31 21.96
N ASP A 217 -24.40 -21.88 22.00
CA ASP A 217 -23.51 -21.86 23.15
C ASP A 217 -22.45 -20.76 22.96
N ASP A 218 -21.61 -20.53 23.98
CA ASP A 218 -20.49 -19.58 23.92
C ASP A 218 -19.50 -19.97 22.81
N PRO A 219 -19.24 -19.08 21.83
CA PRO A 219 -18.31 -19.35 20.74
C PRO A 219 -16.85 -19.53 21.19
N PHE A 220 -16.50 -19.13 22.41
CA PHE A 220 -15.18 -19.37 23.01
C PHE A 220 -15.11 -20.68 23.80
N ARG A 221 -16.20 -21.42 23.95
CA ARG A 221 -16.22 -22.64 24.77
C ARG A 221 -15.18 -23.65 24.27
N GLY A 222 -14.28 -24.05 25.17
CA GLY A 222 -13.20 -25.00 24.88
C GLY A 222 -12.01 -24.42 24.11
N CYS A 223 -12.02 -23.11 23.80
CA CYS A 223 -10.90 -22.45 23.15
C CYS A 223 -9.82 -22.05 24.17
N ASP A 224 -8.55 -22.33 23.85
CA ASP A 224 -7.43 -21.66 24.49
C ASP A 224 -7.24 -20.27 23.85
N ARG A 225 -7.77 -19.25 24.52
CA ARG A 225 -7.75 -17.87 24.05
C ARG A 225 -6.35 -17.25 24.08
N GLU A 226 -5.51 -17.64 25.04
CA GLU A 226 -4.14 -17.13 25.10
C GLU A 226 -3.27 -17.72 23.99
N LYS A 227 -3.51 -19.00 23.64
CA LYS A 227 -2.97 -19.61 22.43
C LYS A 227 -3.48 -18.95 21.16
N ALA A 228 -4.77 -18.59 21.09
CA ALA A 228 -5.31 -17.86 19.94
C ALA A 228 -4.61 -16.50 19.74
N LYS A 229 -4.48 -15.70 20.81
CA LYS A 229 -3.80 -14.39 20.77
C LYS A 229 -2.31 -14.50 20.42
N SER A 230 -1.60 -15.47 21.00
CA SER A 230 -0.18 -15.71 20.68
C SER A 230 0.00 -16.20 19.24
N THR A 231 -0.94 -17.00 18.73
CA THR A 231 -0.96 -17.43 17.32
C THR A 231 -1.14 -16.25 16.37
N LEU A 232 -2.06 -15.33 16.65
CA LEU A 232 -2.26 -14.12 15.85
C LEU A 232 -0.98 -13.26 15.80
N ARG A 233 -0.36 -13.01 16.96
CA ARG A 233 0.91 -12.27 17.02
C ARG A 233 2.03 -12.97 16.27
N GLY A 234 2.20 -14.27 16.50
CA GLY A 234 3.20 -15.09 15.81
C GLY A 234 2.99 -15.13 14.28
N ASN A 235 1.74 -15.11 13.83
CA ASN A 235 1.41 -15.01 12.40
C ASN A 235 1.93 -13.72 11.79
N TRP A 236 1.75 -12.57 12.47
CA TRP A 236 2.25 -11.28 11.99
C TRP A 236 3.78 -11.19 12.04
N GLU A 237 4.41 -11.67 13.12
CA GLU A 237 5.86 -11.72 13.24
C GLU A 237 6.49 -12.59 12.14
N GLU A 238 5.90 -13.74 11.87
CA GLU A 238 6.37 -14.61 10.80
C GLU A 238 6.17 -13.97 9.42
N ALA A 239 5.00 -13.39 9.17
CA ALA A 239 4.67 -12.69 7.93
C ALA A 239 5.62 -11.51 7.65
N SER A 240 5.79 -10.62 8.63
CA SER A 240 6.68 -9.46 8.50
C SER A 240 8.15 -9.86 8.35
N ARG A 241 8.65 -10.79 9.18
CA ARG A 241 10.07 -11.18 9.18
C ARG A 241 10.46 -12.06 7.99
N LYS A 242 9.65 -13.07 7.65
CA LYS A 242 10.01 -14.02 6.59
C LYS A 242 9.62 -13.54 5.20
N LEU A 243 8.52 -12.80 5.08
CA LEU A 243 8.00 -12.35 3.77
C LEU A 243 8.27 -10.88 3.50
N GLY A 244 8.81 -10.13 4.48
CA GLY A 244 9.01 -8.69 4.34
C GLY A 244 7.68 -7.95 4.11
N LEU A 245 6.60 -8.45 4.72
CA LEU A 245 5.28 -7.84 4.61
C LEU A 245 5.22 -6.54 5.41
N GLU A 246 4.73 -5.49 4.77
CA GLU A 246 4.56 -4.17 5.37
C GLU A 246 3.09 -3.85 5.68
N GLY A 247 2.17 -4.68 5.18
CA GLY A 247 0.74 -4.51 5.36
C GLY A 247 -0.08 -5.72 4.92
N ILE A 248 -1.40 -5.58 5.10
CA ILE A 248 -2.43 -6.55 4.71
C ILE A 248 -3.52 -5.85 3.89
N PRO A 249 -4.25 -6.56 3.00
CA PRO A 249 -4.19 -7.99 2.72
C PRO A 249 -2.92 -8.38 1.96
N ALA A 250 -2.45 -9.62 2.16
CA ALA A 250 -1.40 -10.20 1.34
C ALA A 250 -1.75 -11.63 0.92
N LEU A 251 -1.49 -11.98 -0.33
CA LEU A 251 -1.65 -13.34 -0.86
C LEU A 251 -0.28 -13.92 -1.20
N VAL A 252 0.01 -15.08 -0.63
CA VAL A 252 1.15 -15.90 -1.02
C VAL A 252 0.66 -16.94 -2.01
N PHE A 253 1.18 -16.90 -3.23
CA PHE A 253 0.77 -17.80 -4.31
C PHE A 253 1.91 -18.01 -5.31
N LYS A 254 2.18 -19.25 -5.74
CA LYS A 254 3.23 -19.59 -6.72
C LYS A 254 4.61 -18.99 -6.42
N GLY A 255 5.08 -19.10 -5.18
CA GLY A 255 6.41 -18.56 -4.82
C GLY A 255 6.47 -17.04 -4.64
N LYS A 256 5.33 -16.36 -4.73
CA LYS A 256 5.24 -14.90 -4.81
C LYS A 256 4.32 -14.34 -3.74
N VAL A 257 4.65 -13.16 -3.24
CA VAL A 257 3.81 -12.39 -2.32
C VAL A 257 3.17 -11.23 -3.07
N PHE A 258 1.84 -11.17 -3.05
CA PHE A 258 1.02 -10.11 -3.62
C PHE A 258 0.43 -9.28 -2.48
N GLU A 259 0.99 -8.10 -2.22
CA GLU A 259 0.52 -7.22 -1.15
C GLU A 259 -0.46 -6.16 -1.67
N GLY A 260 -1.59 -6.00 -0.98
CA GLY A 260 -2.65 -5.06 -1.30
C GLY A 260 -3.67 -5.59 -2.33
N VAL A 261 -4.85 -4.96 -2.34
CA VAL A 261 -6.01 -5.38 -3.14
C VAL A 261 -5.67 -5.51 -4.63
N GLY A 262 -5.01 -4.50 -5.21
CA GLY A 262 -4.75 -4.46 -6.65
C GLY A 262 -3.80 -5.57 -7.13
N GLN A 263 -2.79 -5.94 -6.34
CA GLN A 263 -1.90 -7.03 -6.71
C GLN A 263 -2.59 -8.39 -6.59
N ILE A 264 -3.36 -8.60 -5.52
CA ILE A 264 -4.12 -9.82 -5.31
C ILE A 264 -5.11 -10.01 -6.45
N GLU A 265 -5.88 -8.98 -6.82
CA GLU A 265 -6.82 -9.07 -7.93
C GLU A 265 -6.14 -9.40 -9.26
N LYS A 266 -4.95 -8.85 -9.52
CA LYS A 266 -4.16 -9.22 -10.70
C LYS A 266 -3.76 -10.70 -10.67
N ALA A 267 -3.34 -11.22 -9.52
CA ALA A 267 -3.02 -12.63 -9.35
C ALA A 267 -4.26 -13.53 -9.59
N LEU A 268 -5.43 -13.11 -9.09
CA LEU A 268 -6.68 -13.86 -9.25
C LEU A 268 -7.23 -13.83 -10.69
N LYS A 269 -6.94 -12.79 -11.48
CA LYS A 269 -7.31 -12.74 -12.91
C LYS A 269 -6.56 -13.76 -13.75
N GLY A 270 -5.37 -14.19 -13.31
CA GLY A 270 -4.60 -15.26 -13.94
C GLY A 270 -5.10 -16.68 -13.62
N LEU A 271 -6.22 -16.82 -12.88
CA LEU A 271 -6.82 -18.07 -12.43
C LEU A 271 -8.22 -18.30 -13.00
#